data_AF-A0A7Y9W5N1-F1
#
_entry.id   AF-A0A7Y9W5N1-F1
#
_cell.length_a   1.000
_cell.length_b   1.000
_cell.length_c   1.000
_cell.angle_alpha   90.00
_cell.angle_beta   90.00
_cell.angle_gamma   90.00
#
_symmetry.space_group_name_H-M   'P 1'
#
loop_
_entity.id
_entity.type
_entity.pdbx_description
1 polymer ?
#
loop_
_entity_poly.entity_id
_entity_poly.type
_entity_poly.pdbx_seq_one_letter_code
_entity_poly.pdbx_strand_id
1 'polypeptide(L)'
;MRGKLRSLGRKRGGKVENVKRVLSEDELATLIPWLSKLSGTISDVLTMYLWTGLRGGEIVVMEGKEISKESDGLWWTIPKAKTKNKNRASATDHRVPLAGRAEKIVQRRLGLYGKGYLFPTADSRHIPQKSVQAVVWAHQPYSLKPGQTLRPQLPVSHWAPHDLRRTSRTMLAALGCPHEVAEAVLGHVLPGVAGVYNRHRYDKEKREWLTRLAIHLEHITDNSAGEDKK
;
A
#
# COMPACT_ATOMS: atom_id res chain seq x y z
N MET A 1 -8.74 -20.75 -24.93
CA MET A 1 -9.01 -19.89 -23.75
C MET A 1 -8.27 -20.45 -22.53
N ARG A 2 -7.17 -19.83 -22.08
CA ARG A 2 -6.44 -20.29 -20.88
C ARG A 2 -7.14 -19.75 -19.63
N GLY A 3 -7.89 -20.60 -18.94
CA GLY A 3 -8.49 -20.31 -17.64
C GLY A 3 -7.41 -19.89 -16.64
N LYS A 4 -7.57 -18.71 -16.03
CA LYS A 4 -6.71 -18.27 -14.93
C LYS A 4 -6.89 -19.25 -13.77
N LEU A 5 -5.86 -20.05 -13.49
CA LEU A 5 -5.75 -20.84 -12.27
C LEU A 5 -5.98 -19.92 -11.07
N ARG A 6 -7.11 -20.10 -10.37
CA ARG A 6 -7.39 -19.40 -9.11
C ARG A 6 -6.33 -19.84 -8.11
N SER A 7 -5.68 -18.89 -7.43
CA SER A 7 -4.71 -19.23 -6.38
C SER A 7 -5.44 -19.99 -5.28
N LEU A 8 -5.08 -21.26 -5.08
CA LEU A 8 -5.45 -22.03 -3.91
C LEU A 8 -4.79 -21.33 -2.72
N GLY A 9 -5.59 -20.75 -1.82
CA GLY A 9 -5.08 -20.04 -0.64
C GLY A 9 -4.06 -20.88 0.15
N ARG A 10 -3.22 -20.21 0.93
CA ARG A 10 -2.15 -20.83 1.71
C ARG A 10 -2.74 -21.91 2.64
N LYS A 11 -2.29 -23.16 2.50
CA LYS A 11 -2.64 -24.27 3.42
C LYS A 11 -1.77 -24.19 4.67
N ARG A 12 -2.37 -24.28 5.85
CA ARG A 12 -1.69 -24.45 7.14
C ARG A 12 -2.37 -25.64 7.84
N GLY A 13 -1.62 -26.71 8.12
CA GLY A 13 -2.17 -27.91 8.79
C GLY A 13 -3.35 -28.59 8.08
N GLY A 14 -3.42 -28.55 6.73
CA GLY A 14 -4.51 -29.16 5.96
C GLY A 14 -5.79 -28.32 5.85
N LYS A 15 -5.92 -27.22 6.61
CA LYS A 15 -7.00 -26.23 6.45
C LYS A 15 -6.50 -24.99 5.70
N VAL A 16 -7.33 -24.48 4.77
CA VAL A 16 -7.10 -23.19 4.13
C VAL A 16 -7.62 -22.11 5.07
N GLU A 17 -6.81 -21.70 6.02
CA GLU A 17 -7.14 -20.55 6.86
C GLU A 17 -6.65 -19.27 6.20
N ASN A 18 -7.58 -18.53 5.61
CA ASN A 18 -7.36 -17.13 5.25
C ASN A 18 -7.43 -16.28 6.53
N VAL A 19 -6.44 -16.40 7.41
CA VAL A 19 -6.33 -15.48 8.55
C VAL A 19 -6.08 -14.09 7.98
N LYS A 20 -7.08 -13.22 8.07
CA LYS A 20 -6.95 -11.82 7.69
C LYS A 20 -6.11 -11.13 8.77
N ARG A 21 -4.89 -10.73 8.44
CA ARG A 21 -3.96 -10.10 9.38
C ARG A 21 -4.03 -8.58 9.30
N VAL A 22 -3.93 -7.95 10.46
CA VAL A 22 -3.64 -6.52 10.66
C VAL A 22 -2.41 -6.48 11.57
N LEU A 23 -1.45 -5.63 11.25
CA LEU A 23 -0.25 -5.46 12.08
C LEU A 23 -0.58 -4.50 13.22
N SER A 24 -0.08 -4.81 14.43
CA SER A 24 -0.19 -3.91 15.59
C SER A 24 0.75 -2.70 15.45
N GLU A 25 0.58 -1.70 16.31
CA GLU A 25 1.47 -0.54 16.34
C GLU A 25 2.91 -0.95 16.69
N ASP A 26 3.13 -1.83 17.67
CA ASP A 26 4.46 -2.36 18.01
C ASP A 26 5.14 -3.08 16.83
N GLU A 27 4.35 -3.86 16.07
CA GLU A 27 4.83 -4.50 14.86
C GLU A 27 5.21 -3.47 13.79
N LEU A 28 4.46 -2.38 13.66
CA LEU A 28 4.79 -1.31 12.71
C LEU A 28 6.00 -0.48 13.16
N ALA A 29 6.13 -0.21 14.47
CA ALA A 29 7.26 0.51 15.05
C ALA A 29 8.59 -0.18 14.70
N THR A 30 8.61 -1.51 14.72
CA THR A 30 9.79 -2.30 14.31
C THR A 30 9.90 -2.47 12.79
N LEU A 31 8.78 -2.71 12.09
CA LEU A 31 8.78 -3.02 10.67
C LEU A 31 9.16 -1.80 9.82
N ILE A 32 8.58 -0.63 10.08
CA ILE A 32 8.71 0.54 9.22
C ILE A 32 10.17 0.99 9.07
N PRO A 33 10.96 1.18 10.15
CA PRO A 33 12.38 1.52 10.03
C PRO A 33 13.18 0.42 9.31
N TRP A 34 12.83 -0.84 9.57
CA TRP A 34 13.51 -2.00 8.97
C TRP A 34 13.31 -2.07 7.45
N LEU A 35 12.21 -1.56 6.89
CA LEU A 35 11.98 -1.56 5.43
C LEU A 35 13.13 -0.92 4.63
N SER A 36 13.91 -0.02 5.24
CA SER A 36 15.12 0.56 4.65
C SER A 36 16.22 -0.46 4.30
N LYS A 37 16.18 -1.66 4.87
CA LYS A 37 17.09 -2.78 4.56
C LYS A 37 16.75 -3.51 3.25
N LEU A 38 15.56 -3.27 2.69
CA LEU A 38 15.17 -3.78 1.38
C LEU A 38 15.69 -2.85 0.26
N SER A 39 15.65 -3.32 -0.98
CA SER A 39 15.94 -2.43 -2.12
C SER A 39 14.97 -1.24 -2.12
N GLY A 40 15.45 -0.06 -2.55
CA GLY A 40 14.67 1.18 -2.49
C GLY A 40 13.30 1.07 -3.17
N THR A 41 13.20 0.33 -4.28
CA THR A 41 11.92 0.08 -4.96
C THR A 41 10.95 -0.76 -4.14
N ILE A 42 11.40 -1.81 -3.46
CA ILE A 42 10.51 -2.63 -2.64
C ILE A 42 10.11 -1.88 -1.37
N SER A 43 11.05 -1.20 -0.73
CA SER A 43 10.80 -0.35 0.44
C SER A 43 9.76 0.72 0.14
N ASP A 44 9.89 1.41 -0.99
CA ASP A 44 8.93 2.43 -1.41
C ASP A 44 7.55 1.85 -1.67
N VAL A 45 7.43 0.72 -2.37
CA VAL A 45 6.12 0.12 -2.65
C VAL A 45 5.41 -0.34 -1.38
N LEU A 46 6.14 -0.92 -0.43
CA LEU A 46 5.59 -1.31 0.87
C LEU A 46 5.17 -0.09 1.70
N THR A 47 5.95 1.00 1.65
CA THR A 47 5.58 2.28 2.26
C THR A 47 4.32 2.85 1.61
N MET A 48 4.23 2.84 0.28
CA MET A 48 3.03 3.29 -0.44
C MET A 48 1.79 2.49 -0.05
N TYR A 49 1.89 1.17 0.15
CA TYR A 49 0.78 0.37 0.68
C TYR A 49 0.25 0.95 2.00
N LEU A 50 1.14 1.26 2.94
CA LEU A 50 0.76 1.67 4.29
C LEU A 50 0.29 3.13 4.35
N TRP A 51 0.92 4.05 3.60
CA TRP A 51 0.57 5.48 3.62
C TRP A 51 -0.62 5.85 2.72
N THR A 52 -1.00 5.00 1.76
CA THR A 52 -2.14 5.28 0.87
C THR A 52 -3.29 4.29 1.02
N GLY A 53 -3.04 3.13 1.63
CA GLY A 53 -4.00 2.04 1.69
C GLY A 53 -4.33 1.44 0.31
N LEU A 54 -3.57 1.73 -0.76
CA LEU A 54 -3.90 1.30 -2.13
C LEU A 54 -3.48 -0.14 -2.44
N ARG A 55 -3.98 -0.69 -3.55
CA ARG A 55 -3.62 -2.06 -3.96
C ARG A 55 -2.23 -2.03 -4.60
N GLY A 56 -1.39 -3.02 -4.34
CA GLY A 56 -0.07 -3.08 -4.97
C GLY A 56 -0.13 -3.17 -6.49
N GLY A 57 -1.15 -3.80 -7.05
CA GLY A 57 -1.36 -3.84 -8.49
C GLY A 57 -1.62 -2.45 -9.10
N GLU A 58 -2.14 -1.50 -8.31
CA GLU A 58 -2.30 -0.09 -8.70
C GLU A 58 -0.99 0.67 -8.45
N ILE A 59 -0.34 0.46 -7.29
CA ILE A 59 0.91 1.15 -6.91
C ILE A 59 2.02 0.86 -7.91
N VAL A 60 2.27 -0.39 -8.26
CA VAL A 60 3.42 -0.74 -9.12
C VAL A 60 3.28 -0.19 -10.54
N VAL A 61 2.06 0.09 -11.01
CA VAL A 61 1.79 0.62 -12.36
C VAL A 61 1.63 2.15 -12.39
N MET A 62 1.93 2.83 -11.28
CA MET A 62 1.88 4.29 -11.17
C MET A 62 2.80 4.93 -12.21
N GLU A 63 2.27 5.90 -12.94
CA GLU A 63 3.05 6.70 -13.89
C GLU A 63 3.10 8.17 -13.45
N GLY A 64 4.22 8.84 -13.70
CA GLY A 64 4.37 10.24 -13.34
C GLY A 64 3.40 11.18 -14.05
N LYS A 65 2.94 10.82 -15.26
CA LYS A 65 1.89 11.57 -15.97
C LYS A 65 0.52 11.57 -15.27
N GLU A 66 0.33 10.69 -14.28
CA GLU A 66 -0.89 10.58 -13.47
C GLU A 66 -0.83 11.46 -12.23
N ILE A 67 0.30 12.15 -12.01
CA ILE A 67 0.54 12.99 -10.85
C ILE A 67 0.32 14.46 -11.22
N SER A 68 -0.54 15.13 -10.46
CA SER A 68 -0.79 16.57 -10.55
C SER A 68 -0.36 17.27 -9.26
N LYS A 69 0.23 18.47 -9.39
CA LYS A 69 0.38 19.40 -8.28
C LYS A 69 -0.80 20.37 -8.32
N GLU A 70 -1.57 20.39 -7.25
CA GLU A 70 -2.73 21.28 -7.06
C GLU A 70 -2.48 22.19 -5.87
N SER A 71 -3.38 23.13 -5.61
CA SER A 71 -3.22 24.15 -4.56
C SER A 71 -3.09 23.56 -3.15
N ASP A 72 -3.71 22.41 -2.91
CA ASP A 72 -3.74 21.72 -1.62
C ASP A 72 -2.68 20.60 -1.50
N GLY A 73 -1.89 20.34 -2.54
CA GLY A 73 -0.79 19.38 -2.52
C GLY A 73 -0.67 18.51 -3.76
N LEU A 74 0.06 17.40 -3.64
CA LEU A 74 0.26 16.46 -4.73
C LEU A 74 -0.90 15.44 -4.78
N TRP A 75 -1.37 15.12 -5.97
CA TRP A 75 -2.48 14.20 -6.22
C TRP A 75 -2.07 13.14 -7.24
N TRP A 76 -2.46 11.90 -6.98
CA TRP A 76 -2.38 10.82 -7.94
C TRP A 76 -3.78 10.47 -8.45
N THR A 77 -4.00 10.60 -9.76
CA THR A 77 -5.24 10.18 -10.42
C THR A 77 -5.04 8.86 -11.13
N ILE A 78 -5.46 7.76 -10.48
CA ILE A 78 -5.38 6.41 -11.05
C ILE A 78 -6.44 6.26 -12.14
N PRO A 79 -6.06 6.05 -13.42
CA PRO A 79 -7.04 5.84 -14.48
C PRO A 79 -7.89 4.61 -14.20
N LYS A 80 -9.20 4.67 -14.48
CA LYS A 80 -10.17 3.57 -14.33
C LYS A 80 -9.60 2.26 -14.87
N ALA A 81 -8.97 2.32 -16.05
CA ALA A 81 -8.38 1.18 -16.74
C ALA A 81 -7.32 0.41 -15.93
N LYS A 82 -6.66 1.08 -14.97
CA LYS A 82 -5.65 0.49 -14.07
C LYS A 82 -6.23 0.04 -12.73
N THR A 83 -7.46 0.44 -12.40
CA THR A 83 -8.09 0.04 -11.13
C THR A 83 -8.56 -1.41 -11.13
N LYS A 84 -8.71 -2.00 -9.94
CA LYS A 84 -9.34 -3.33 -9.78
C LYS A 84 -10.79 -3.37 -10.31
N ASN A 85 -11.46 -2.23 -10.34
CA ASN A 85 -12.87 -2.09 -10.68
C ASN A 85 -13.11 -1.67 -12.15
N LYS A 86 -12.08 -1.71 -13.00
CA LYS A 86 -12.13 -1.25 -14.39
C LYS A 86 -13.31 -1.76 -15.24
N ASN A 87 -13.79 -2.98 -14.96
CA ASN A 87 -14.91 -3.60 -15.68
C ASN A 87 -16.29 -3.20 -15.14
N ARG A 88 -16.36 -2.43 -14.05
CA ARG A 88 -17.64 -1.94 -13.49
C ARG A 88 -18.03 -0.66 -14.22
N ALA A 89 -19.28 -0.59 -14.68
CA ALA A 89 -19.81 0.59 -15.37
C ALA A 89 -19.68 1.85 -14.50
N SER A 90 -20.05 1.75 -13.22
CA SER A 90 -20.00 2.84 -12.24
C SER A 90 -18.59 3.22 -11.74
N ALA A 91 -17.54 2.47 -12.08
CA ALA A 91 -16.18 2.85 -11.69
C ALA A 91 -15.71 4.06 -12.50
N THR A 92 -15.02 4.98 -11.84
CA THR A 92 -14.36 6.15 -12.43
C THR A 92 -12.85 6.09 -12.15
N ASP A 93 -12.12 7.09 -12.62
CA ASP A 93 -10.76 7.33 -12.14
C ASP A 93 -10.77 7.53 -10.63
N HIS A 94 -9.71 7.04 -9.98
CA HIS A 94 -9.57 7.10 -8.54
C HIS A 94 -8.52 8.15 -8.17
N ARG A 95 -8.96 9.27 -7.61
CA ARG A 95 -8.07 10.35 -7.13
C ARG A 95 -7.65 10.09 -5.70
N VAL A 96 -6.35 10.17 -5.44
CA VAL A 96 -5.76 9.91 -4.12
C VAL A 96 -4.78 11.04 -3.79
N PRO A 97 -5.01 11.79 -2.71
CA PRO A 97 -4.05 12.79 -2.26
C PRO A 97 -2.83 12.08 -1.67
N LEU A 98 -1.65 12.62 -1.93
CA LEU A 98 -0.39 12.12 -1.39
C LEU A 98 0.00 12.99 -0.19
N ALA A 99 0.36 12.35 0.92
CA ALA A 99 0.79 12.99 2.15
C ALA A 99 1.94 12.22 2.80
N GLY A 100 2.76 12.91 3.60
CA GLY A 100 3.88 12.31 4.35
C GLY A 100 4.88 11.56 3.47
N ARG A 101 5.27 10.34 3.85
CA ARG A 101 6.23 9.53 3.09
C ARG A 101 5.76 9.19 1.67
N ALA A 102 4.46 9.02 1.45
CA ALA A 102 3.95 8.76 0.11
C ALA A 102 4.23 9.93 -0.85
N GLU A 103 4.01 11.18 -0.39
CA GLU A 103 4.35 12.35 -1.19
C GLU A 103 5.86 12.45 -1.44
N LYS A 104 6.70 12.28 -0.41
CA LYS A 104 8.16 12.31 -0.54
C LYS A 104 8.69 11.26 -1.53
N ILE A 105 8.15 10.04 -1.47
CA ILE A 105 8.48 8.95 -2.40
C ILE A 105 8.11 9.35 -3.82
N VAL A 106 6.87 9.81 -4.05
CA VAL A 106 6.41 10.15 -5.39
C VAL A 106 7.20 11.33 -5.96
N GLN A 107 7.47 12.38 -5.18
CA GLN A 107 8.30 13.51 -5.63
C GLN A 107 9.71 13.04 -6.02
N ARG A 108 10.38 12.23 -5.20
CA ARG A 108 11.70 11.68 -5.54
C ARG A 108 11.64 10.83 -6.81
N ARG A 109 10.64 9.97 -6.94
CA ARG A 109 10.47 9.09 -8.10
C ARG A 109 10.13 9.87 -9.38
N LEU A 110 9.35 10.94 -9.28
CA LEU A 110 9.10 11.88 -10.39
C LEU A 110 10.41 12.51 -10.89
N GLY A 111 11.29 12.94 -9.97
CA GLY A 111 12.61 13.48 -10.33
C GLY A 111 13.49 12.47 -11.09
N LEU A 112 13.35 11.17 -10.79
CA LEU A 112 14.13 10.11 -11.44
C LEU A 112 13.54 9.61 -12.76
N TYR A 113 12.20 9.56 -12.89
CA TYR A 113 11.53 8.86 -13.99
C TYR A 113 10.58 9.74 -14.81
N GLY A 114 10.42 11.01 -14.44
CA GLY A 114 9.58 11.97 -15.15
C GLY A 114 8.14 11.47 -15.28
N LYS A 115 7.62 11.42 -16.51
CA LYS A 115 6.23 11.02 -16.83
C LYS A 115 6.02 9.51 -16.94
N GLY A 116 7.09 8.70 -16.92
CA GLY A 116 7.03 7.24 -17.09
C GLY A 116 6.61 6.48 -15.83
N TYR A 117 6.82 5.16 -15.81
CA TYR A 117 6.57 4.35 -14.61
C TYR A 117 7.45 4.79 -13.44
N LEU A 118 6.86 5.01 -12.27
CA LEU A 118 7.59 5.42 -11.06
C LEU A 118 8.25 4.24 -10.33
N PHE A 119 7.86 3.00 -10.66
CA PHE A 119 8.47 1.77 -10.14
C PHE A 119 8.95 0.85 -11.27
N PRO A 120 9.94 1.28 -12.08
CA PRO A 120 10.31 0.54 -13.27
C PRO A 120 11.27 -0.62 -12.98
N THR A 121 11.30 -1.57 -13.90
CA THR A 121 12.39 -2.53 -14.13
C THR A 121 13.44 -1.92 -15.07
N ALA A 122 14.60 -2.56 -15.21
CA ALA A 122 15.70 -2.06 -16.04
C ALA A 122 15.32 -1.84 -17.52
N ASP A 123 14.30 -2.53 -18.02
CA ASP A 123 13.77 -2.41 -19.38
C ASP A 123 12.59 -1.42 -19.49
N SER A 124 12.47 -0.49 -18.54
CA SER A 124 11.44 0.57 -18.52
C SER A 124 9.98 0.08 -18.46
N ARG A 125 9.75 -1.21 -18.16
CA ARG A 125 8.43 -1.72 -17.73
C ARG A 125 8.26 -1.47 -16.24
N HIS A 126 7.08 -1.71 -15.68
CA HIS A 126 6.90 -1.66 -14.23
C HIS A 126 7.22 -3.01 -13.56
N ILE A 127 7.60 -2.98 -12.28
CA ILE A 127 7.80 -4.22 -11.53
C ILE A 127 6.49 -5.03 -11.42
N PRO A 128 6.53 -6.37 -11.49
CA PRO A 128 5.37 -7.19 -11.19
C PRO A 128 5.00 -7.12 -9.71
N GLN A 129 3.70 -7.00 -9.38
CA GLN A 129 3.21 -7.05 -7.99
C GLN A 129 3.69 -8.33 -7.25
N LYS A 130 3.75 -9.46 -7.96
CA LYS A 130 4.22 -10.74 -7.41
C LYS A 130 5.67 -10.69 -6.90
N SER A 131 6.51 -9.81 -7.48
CA SER A 131 7.90 -9.65 -7.04
C SER A 131 7.97 -9.04 -5.64
N VAL A 132 7.08 -8.10 -5.33
CA VAL A 132 6.96 -7.51 -3.97
C VAL A 132 6.60 -8.59 -2.95
N GLN A 133 5.64 -9.46 -3.30
CA GLN A 133 5.24 -10.58 -2.44
C GLN A 133 6.38 -11.60 -2.26
N ALA A 134 7.11 -11.93 -3.33
CA ALA A 134 8.22 -12.86 -3.29
C ALA A 134 9.37 -12.33 -2.41
N VAL A 135 9.69 -11.04 -2.48
CA VAL A 135 10.70 -10.41 -1.62
C VAL A 135 10.25 -10.45 -0.16
N VAL A 136 9.03 -10.02 0.16
CA VAL A 136 8.52 -10.11 1.55
C VAL A 136 8.58 -11.54 2.06
N TRP A 137 8.17 -12.53 1.26
CA TRP A 137 8.24 -13.95 1.64
C TRP A 137 9.68 -14.40 1.89
N ALA A 138 10.63 -14.04 1.01
CA ALA A 138 12.03 -14.41 1.16
C ALA A 138 12.65 -13.83 2.44
N HIS A 139 12.24 -12.65 2.89
CA HIS A 139 12.72 -12.08 4.14
C HIS A 139 11.99 -12.59 5.39
N GLN A 140 10.99 -13.47 5.27
CA GLN A 140 10.36 -14.08 6.44
C GLN A 140 11.35 -15.04 7.14
N PRO A 141 11.44 -15.00 8.48
CA PRO A 141 12.32 -15.89 9.24
C PRO A 141 12.12 -17.38 8.91
N TYR A 142 10.87 -17.81 8.75
CA TYR A 142 10.50 -19.19 8.43
C TYR A 142 10.74 -19.59 6.95
N SER A 143 11.14 -18.67 6.08
CA SER A 143 11.45 -18.98 4.67
C SER A 143 12.91 -19.40 4.46
N LEU A 144 13.73 -19.31 5.50
CA LEU A 144 15.11 -19.73 5.47
C LEU A 144 15.19 -21.26 5.49
N LYS A 145 16.08 -21.81 4.66
CA LYS A 145 16.49 -23.20 4.78
C LYS A 145 17.60 -23.30 5.84
N PRO A 146 17.75 -24.44 6.54
CA PRO A 146 18.89 -24.67 7.42
C PRO A 146 20.21 -24.29 6.73
N GLY A 147 21.05 -23.50 7.38
CA GLY A 147 22.34 -23.02 6.85
C GLY A 147 22.30 -21.75 5.99
N GLN A 148 21.13 -21.15 5.72
CA GLN A 148 21.03 -19.85 5.04
C GLN A 148 20.80 -18.71 6.06
N THR A 149 21.81 -17.86 6.28
CA THR A 149 21.67 -16.61 7.08
C THR A 149 22.14 -15.35 6.33
N LEU A 150 22.44 -15.47 5.04
CA LEU A 150 23.05 -14.38 4.26
C LEU A 150 22.14 -13.17 3.96
N ARG A 151 20.85 -13.22 4.33
CA ARG A 151 19.89 -12.13 4.06
C ARG A 151 19.27 -11.62 5.37
N PRO A 152 19.08 -10.29 5.51
CA PRO A 152 18.44 -9.72 6.69
C PRO A 152 17.01 -10.25 6.82
N GLN A 153 16.56 -10.55 8.02
CA GLN A 153 15.23 -11.10 8.27
C GLN A 153 14.25 -10.02 8.72
N LEU A 154 13.00 -10.12 8.28
CA LEU A 154 11.92 -9.26 8.74
C LEU A 154 11.73 -9.41 10.26
N PRO A 155 11.63 -8.30 11.01
CA PRO A 155 11.41 -8.34 12.46
C PRO A 155 9.98 -8.82 12.78
N VAL A 156 9.04 -8.61 11.85
CA VAL A 156 7.65 -9.06 11.96
C VAL A 156 7.39 -10.17 10.97
N SER A 157 6.87 -11.28 11.47
CA SER A 157 6.62 -12.48 10.67
C SER A 157 5.14 -12.62 10.26
N HIS A 158 4.86 -13.53 9.33
CA HIS A 158 3.51 -14.00 8.98
C HIS A 158 2.55 -12.95 8.41
N TRP A 159 3.07 -11.96 7.67
CA TRP A 159 2.27 -10.99 6.93
C TRP A 159 2.61 -11.00 5.43
N ALA A 160 1.71 -10.45 4.62
CA ALA A 160 1.91 -10.20 3.20
C ALA A 160 1.64 -8.72 2.87
N PRO A 161 2.13 -8.18 1.73
CA PRO A 161 1.93 -6.77 1.38
C PRO A 161 0.48 -6.28 1.46
N HIS A 162 -0.50 -7.13 1.15
CA HIS A 162 -1.91 -6.76 1.24
C HIS A 162 -2.41 -6.55 2.68
N ASP A 163 -1.74 -7.14 3.67
CA ASP A 163 -2.06 -6.91 5.08
C ASP A 163 -1.68 -5.48 5.50
N LEU A 164 -0.66 -4.85 4.89
CA LEU A 164 -0.38 -3.42 5.11
C LEU A 164 -1.55 -2.53 4.71
N ARG A 165 -2.21 -2.82 3.57
CA ARG A 165 -3.44 -2.12 3.17
C ARG A 165 -4.56 -2.32 4.19
N ARG A 166 -4.72 -3.53 4.74
CA ARG A 166 -5.73 -3.81 5.78
C ARG A 166 -5.40 -3.05 7.07
N THR A 167 -4.12 -2.97 7.42
CA THR A 167 -3.63 -2.17 8.53
C THR A 167 -3.98 -0.70 8.35
N SER A 168 -3.66 -0.08 7.20
CA SER A 168 -4.07 1.31 6.92
C SER A 168 -5.57 1.52 7.07
N ARG A 169 -6.38 0.60 6.53
CA ARG A 169 -7.85 0.69 6.63
C ARG A 169 -8.35 0.61 8.07
N THR A 170 -7.73 -0.25 8.87
CA THR A 170 -8.08 -0.44 10.29
C THR A 170 -7.66 0.78 11.11
N MET A 171 -6.46 1.32 10.85
CA MET A 171 -5.97 2.54 11.48
C MET A 171 -6.82 3.76 11.14
N LEU A 172 -7.24 3.92 9.88
CA LEU A 172 -8.19 4.97 9.52
C LEU A 172 -9.47 4.89 10.36
N ALA A 173 -10.03 3.69 10.56
CA ALA A 173 -11.19 3.52 11.44
C ALA A 173 -10.87 3.88 12.90
N ALA A 174 -9.72 3.43 13.43
CA ALA A 174 -9.28 3.73 14.79
C ALA A 174 -9.07 5.24 15.03
N LEU A 175 -8.60 5.97 14.01
CA LEU A 175 -8.47 7.43 14.04
C LEU A 175 -9.81 8.18 13.92
N GLY A 176 -10.93 7.47 13.71
CA GLY A 176 -12.27 8.04 13.59
C GLY A 176 -12.68 8.41 12.17
N CYS A 177 -11.98 7.91 11.13
CA CYS A 177 -12.33 8.19 9.74
C CYS A 177 -13.73 7.62 9.41
N PRO A 178 -14.65 8.45 8.87
CA PRO A 178 -15.95 7.96 8.44
C PRO A 178 -15.81 6.80 7.45
N HIS A 179 -16.65 5.78 7.62
CA HIS A 179 -16.55 4.54 6.85
C HIS A 179 -16.50 4.80 5.34
N GLU A 180 -17.43 5.60 4.82
CA GLU A 180 -17.50 6.00 3.41
C GLU A 180 -16.24 6.69 2.89
N VAL A 181 -15.60 7.55 3.70
CA VAL A 181 -14.34 8.20 3.32
C VAL A 181 -13.22 7.16 3.27
N ALA A 182 -13.12 6.28 4.25
CA ALA A 182 -12.12 5.21 4.26
C ALA A 182 -12.30 4.24 3.07
N GLU A 183 -13.54 3.89 2.72
CA GLU A 183 -13.82 3.10 1.52
C GLU A 183 -13.45 3.85 0.23
N ALA A 184 -13.70 5.17 0.19
CA ALA A 184 -13.30 6.04 -0.92
C ALA A 184 -11.77 6.13 -1.05
N VAL A 185 -11.01 6.29 0.05
CA VAL A 185 -9.52 6.21 0.06
C VAL A 185 -9.05 4.88 -0.55
N LEU A 186 -9.73 3.78 -0.22
CA LEU A 186 -9.38 2.45 -0.71
C LEU A 186 -9.82 2.21 -2.18
N GLY A 187 -10.50 3.16 -2.82
CA GLY A 187 -11.02 3.00 -4.19
C GLY A 187 -12.04 1.89 -4.29
N HIS A 188 -12.84 1.68 -3.23
CA HIS A 188 -13.97 0.77 -3.24
C HIS A 188 -15.16 1.43 -3.93
N VAL A 189 -15.79 0.70 -4.85
CA VAL A 189 -17.06 1.15 -5.45
C VAL A 189 -18.17 0.78 -4.49
N LEU A 190 -18.92 1.78 -4.03
CA LEU A 190 -20.06 1.58 -3.14
C LEU A 190 -21.08 0.62 -3.79
N PRO A 191 -21.56 -0.42 -3.07
CA PRO A 191 -22.54 -1.34 -3.60
C PRO A 191 -23.94 -0.71 -3.65
N GLY A 192 -24.78 -1.20 -4.58
CA GLY A 192 -26.21 -0.90 -4.63
C GLY A 192 -26.56 0.58 -4.86
N VAL A 193 -27.67 1.01 -4.26
CA VAL A 193 -28.27 2.35 -4.43
C VAL A 193 -27.34 3.47 -3.97
N ALA A 194 -26.51 3.23 -2.94
CA ALA A 194 -25.54 4.21 -2.45
C ALA A 194 -24.56 4.67 -3.54
N GLY A 195 -24.13 3.78 -4.44
CA GLY A 195 -23.26 4.12 -5.57
C GLY A 195 -23.95 4.89 -6.70
N VAL A 196 -25.28 4.93 -6.73
CA VAL A 196 -26.07 5.69 -7.71
C VAL A 196 -26.20 7.16 -7.29
N TYR A 197 -26.38 7.40 -5.98
CA TYR A 197 -26.61 8.75 -5.43
C TYR A 197 -25.34 9.44 -4.94
N ASN A 198 -24.38 8.70 -4.37
CA ASN A 198 -23.17 9.30 -3.83
C ASN A 198 -22.08 9.45 -4.90
N ARG A 199 -22.11 10.61 -5.59
CA ARG A 199 -21.07 11.03 -6.55
C ARG A 199 -19.98 11.88 -5.90
N HIS A 200 -20.04 12.08 -4.58
CA HIS A 200 -19.08 12.89 -3.88
C HIS A 200 -17.73 12.15 -3.86
N ARG A 201 -16.67 12.82 -4.32
CA ARG A 201 -15.33 12.20 -4.44
C ARG A 201 -14.58 12.13 -3.12
N TYR A 202 -15.10 12.81 -2.09
CA TYR A 202 -14.49 12.95 -0.77
C TYR A 202 -13.05 13.49 -0.85
N ASP A 203 -12.73 14.35 -1.83
CA ASP A 203 -11.34 14.75 -2.08
C ASP A 203 -10.74 15.47 -0.85
N LYS A 204 -11.48 16.41 -0.25
CA LYS A 204 -11.03 17.12 0.96
C LYS A 204 -10.87 16.18 2.15
N GLU A 205 -11.83 15.28 2.35
CA GLU A 205 -11.86 14.32 3.45
C GLU A 205 -10.74 13.28 3.29
N LYS A 206 -10.53 12.75 2.09
CA LYS A 206 -9.40 11.84 1.82
C LYS A 206 -8.07 12.51 2.15
N ARG A 207 -7.88 13.79 1.80
CA ARG A 207 -6.65 14.52 2.11
C ARG A 207 -6.47 14.65 3.60
N GLU A 208 -7.51 15.07 4.32
CA GLU A 208 -7.48 15.17 5.77
C GLU A 208 -7.09 13.83 6.42
N TRP A 209 -7.80 12.76 6.06
CA TRP A 209 -7.62 11.47 6.71
C TRP A 209 -6.33 10.74 6.34
N LEU A 210 -5.86 10.87 5.09
CA LEU A 210 -4.53 10.36 4.72
C LEU A 210 -3.40 11.18 5.36
N THR A 211 -3.61 12.48 5.60
CA THR A 211 -2.65 13.31 6.34
C THR A 211 -2.58 12.88 7.80
N ARG A 212 -3.72 12.67 8.46
CA ARG A 212 -3.78 12.11 9.83
C ARG A 212 -3.13 10.73 9.93
N LEU A 213 -3.43 9.84 8.99
CA LEU A 213 -2.80 8.51 8.93
C LEU A 213 -1.28 8.63 8.78
N ALA A 214 -0.81 9.51 7.89
CA ALA A 214 0.61 9.73 7.69
C ALA A 214 1.30 10.21 8.98
N ILE A 215 0.73 11.20 9.68
CA ILE A 215 1.24 11.70 10.96
C ILE A 215 1.27 10.59 12.01
N HIS A 216 0.19 9.82 12.14
CA HIS A 216 0.10 8.71 13.09
C HIS A 216 1.20 7.66 12.87
N LEU A 217 1.45 7.31 11.60
CA LEU A 217 2.51 6.35 11.25
C LEU A 217 3.92 6.89 11.57
N GLU A 218 4.16 8.19 11.46
CA GLU A 218 5.45 8.77 11.90
C GLU A 218 5.58 8.71 13.44
N HIS A 219 4.53 9.05 14.19
CA HIS A 219 4.56 8.97 15.66
C HIS A 219 4.84 7.55 16.17
N ILE A 220 4.28 6.52 15.54
CA ILE A 220 4.59 5.12 15.85
C ILE A 220 6.10 4.86 15.73
N THR A 221 6.75 5.40 14.69
CA THR A 221 8.19 5.20 14.50
C THR A 221 9.05 6.05 15.43
N ASP A 222 8.62 7.26 15.78
CA ASP A 222 9.39 8.16 16.63
C ASP A 222 9.39 7.70 18.10
N ASN A 223 8.26 7.19 18.60
CA ASN A 223 8.15 6.70 19.98
C ASN A 223 9.04 5.46 20.23
N SER A 224 9.18 4.58 19.23
CA SER A 224 10.08 3.42 19.35
C SER A 224 11.57 3.80 19.45
N ALA A 225 11.98 4.94 18.87
CA ALA A 225 13.37 5.40 18.95
C ALA A 225 13.74 6.03 20.32
N GLY A 226 12.72 6.35 21.14
CA GLY A 226 12.89 6.92 22.48
C GLY A 226 13.02 5.88 23.59
N GLU A 227 12.46 4.68 23.41
CA GLU A 227 12.49 3.60 24.42
C GLU A 227 13.81 2.82 24.43
N ASP A 228 14.51 2.71 23.29
CA ASP A 228 15.83 2.08 23.17
C ASP A 228 16.99 2.92 23.79
N LYS A 229 16.68 4.08 24.41
CA LYS A 229 17.65 4.99 25.05
C LYS A 229 17.55 5.06 26.58
N LYS A 230 16.80 4.15 27.22
CA LYS A 230 16.73 4.05 28.69
C LYS A 230 17.36 2.78 29.22
#